data_AF-A0AAV3T610-F1
#
_entry.id   AF-A0AAV3T610-F1
#
_cell.length_a   1.000
_cell.length_b   1.000
_cell.length_c   1.000
_cell.angle_alpha   90.00
_cell.angle_beta   90.00
_cell.angle_gamma   90.00
#
_symmetry.space_group_name_H-M   'P 1'
#
loop_
_entity.id
_entity.type
_entity.pdbx_description
1 polymer ?
#
loop_
_entity_poly.entity_id
_entity_poly.type
_entity_poly.pdbx_seq_one_letter_code
_entity_poly.pdbx_strand_id
1 'polypeptide(L)'
;MSDSDGRFVGRREVLAALGAAALGPALGDVGELSDGPRRSASTAPETSDETTEADPTTPPDAVLRVRTYPRLEHSADRWSGWSIPTLSAHGAVGDALDAVATYAEAERDGLDRVDWQLEAGAGVALQGGTDAWTLAEQFRETVRERGRGEGDVCHLLLWSEPLNYEVGYGLALGYAGDEDAAHAVVNVGATERWDGRGVTKNMAIHEALHPFIDDAATEAVIGDECSHNLGTVRRVGDGVAEVTPLATSYAGRSSPIGETTWPGSGCRDLEAFYRHDGLDGVDRWRHTTELSAGTLEAASLYVERELRER
;
A
#
# COMPACT_ATOMS: atom_id res chain seq x y z
N MET A 1 29.64 12.51 -6.19
CA MET A 1 29.16 13.17 -4.96
C MET A 1 28.11 12.24 -4.39
N SER A 2 28.33 11.70 -3.20
CA SER A 2 27.35 10.80 -2.56
C SER A 2 26.23 11.68 -2.03
N ASP A 3 25.24 11.93 -2.88
CA ASP A 3 23.93 12.40 -2.43
C ASP A 3 23.32 11.26 -1.61
N SER A 4 23.16 11.47 -0.32
CA SER A 4 22.41 10.54 0.51
C SER A 4 20.94 10.62 0.08
N ASP A 5 20.53 9.66 -0.76
CA ASP A 5 19.13 9.33 -1.01
C ASP A 5 18.36 9.11 0.30
N GLY A 6 17.03 9.22 0.25
CA GLY A 6 16.15 9.11 1.41
C GLY A 6 16.46 7.90 2.28
N ARG A 7 16.26 8.04 3.60
CA ARG A 7 16.34 6.90 4.52
C ARG A 7 14.99 6.19 4.52
N PHE A 8 14.97 4.86 4.47
CA PHE A 8 13.79 4.09 4.82
C PHE A 8 13.28 4.53 6.19
N VAL A 9 11.98 4.79 6.28
CA VAL A 9 11.26 4.89 7.55
C VAL A 9 10.66 3.52 7.82
N GLY A 10 11.03 2.94 8.95
CA GLY A 10 10.55 1.63 9.37
C GLY A 10 9.32 1.72 10.27
N ARG A 11 8.53 0.63 10.35
CA ARG A 11 7.34 0.50 11.23
C ARG A 11 7.59 1.02 12.64
N ARG A 12 8.70 0.60 13.25
CA ARG A 12 9.11 1.01 14.60
C ARG A 12 9.31 2.52 14.74
N GLU A 13 9.85 3.17 13.72
CA GLU A 13 10.11 4.61 13.76
C GLU A 13 8.81 5.40 13.67
N VAL A 14 7.87 4.92 12.85
CA VAL A 14 6.51 5.46 12.78
C VAL A 14 5.77 5.27 14.11
N LEU A 15 5.77 4.04 14.65
CA LEU A 15 5.13 3.76 15.94
C LEU A 15 5.75 4.56 17.09
N ALA A 16 7.08 4.71 17.12
CA ALA A 16 7.77 5.53 18.11
C ALA A 16 7.40 7.02 17.97
N ALA A 17 7.30 7.55 16.75
CA ALA A 17 6.87 8.92 16.50
C ALA A 17 5.41 9.15 16.93
N LEU A 18 4.51 8.19 16.66
CA LEU A 18 3.11 8.22 17.09
C LEU A 18 2.98 8.13 18.62
N GLY A 19 3.72 7.22 19.25
CA GLY A 19 3.76 7.09 20.72
C GLY A 19 4.32 8.34 21.41
N ALA A 20 5.35 8.97 20.83
CA ALA A 20 5.89 10.24 21.32
C ALA A 20 4.89 11.40 21.13
N ALA A 21 4.12 11.41 20.05
CA ALA A 21 3.06 12.40 19.82
C ALA A 21 1.89 12.23 20.81
N ALA A 22 1.53 11.00 21.16
CA ALA A 22 0.53 10.70 22.18
C ALA A 22 0.99 11.04 23.61
N LEU A 23 2.31 11.10 23.85
CA LEU A 23 2.95 11.45 25.13
C LEU A 23 3.43 12.92 25.20
N GLY A 24 3.11 13.75 24.20
CA GLY A 24 3.39 15.19 24.22
C GLY A 24 2.70 15.88 25.41
N PRO A 25 3.29 16.95 25.96
CA PRO A 25 2.81 17.51 27.22
C PRO A 25 1.42 18.13 27.05
N ALA A 26 0.46 17.61 27.81
CA ALA A 26 -0.71 18.35 28.24
C ALA A 26 -0.23 19.54 29.10
N LEU A 27 0.13 20.65 28.45
CA LEU A 27 0.46 21.90 29.12
C LEU A 27 -0.63 22.91 28.82
N GLY A 28 -1.46 23.17 29.83
CA GLY A 28 -2.44 24.24 29.82
C GLY A 28 -3.57 24.10 30.85
N ASP A 29 -3.24 23.75 32.09
CA ASP A 29 -4.16 23.89 33.22
C ASP A 29 -4.30 25.39 33.57
N VAL A 30 -5.52 25.93 33.43
CA VAL A 30 -6.05 27.01 34.29
C VAL A 30 -7.58 26.91 34.32
N GLY A 31 -8.14 26.51 35.46
CA GLY A 31 -9.52 26.84 35.81
C GLY A 31 -10.22 25.79 36.66
N GLU A 32 -9.99 25.86 37.98
CA GLU A 32 -10.80 25.22 39.02
C GLU A 32 -12.30 25.32 38.73
N LEU A 33 -13.06 24.26 39.04
CA LEU A 33 -14.14 24.30 40.03
C LEU A 33 -14.81 22.92 40.22
N SER A 34 -14.81 22.51 41.50
CA SER A 34 -15.87 21.78 42.21
C SER A 34 -15.75 20.27 42.42
N ASP A 35 -15.65 19.96 43.72
CA ASP A 35 -15.77 18.69 44.43
C ASP A 35 -16.95 17.79 44.02
N GLY A 36 -16.68 16.48 44.00
CA GLY A 36 -17.67 15.40 43.98
C GLY A 36 -17.01 14.01 44.18
N PRO A 37 -17.64 13.06 44.90
CA PRO A 37 -16.92 12.11 45.75
C PRO A 37 -16.31 10.91 45.02
N ARG A 38 -15.06 10.59 45.42
CA ARG A 38 -14.32 9.36 45.10
C ARG A 38 -15.14 8.11 45.46
N ARG A 39 -15.50 7.31 44.46
CA ARG A 39 -15.84 5.89 44.65
C ARG A 39 -14.57 5.07 44.52
N SER A 40 -14.23 4.39 45.60
CA SER A 40 -13.18 3.37 45.69
C SER A 40 -13.35 2.30 44.62
N ALA A 41 -12.32 2.10 43.80
CA ALA A 41 -12.15 0.88 43.01
C ALA A 41 -11.53 -0.18 43.92
N SER A 42 -12.35 -1.16 44.31
CA SER A 42 -11.88 -2.40 44.93
C SER A 42 -11.38 -3.33 43.84
N THR A 43 -10.10 -3.72 43.95
CA THR A 43 -9.55 -5.03 43.57
C THR A 43 -9.91 -5.58 42.19
N ALA A 44 -9.06 -5.29 41.20
CA ALA A 44 -8.87 -6.16 40.04
C ALA A 44 -7.70 -7.14 40.36
N PRO A 45 -7.82 -8.43 40.01
CA PRO A 45 -6.77 -9.41 40.27
C PRO A 45 -5.56 -9.16 39.36
N GLU A 46 -4.36 -9.34 39.93
CA GLU A 46 -3.10 -9.40 39.20
C GLU A 46 -3.12 -10.60 38.25
N THR A 47 -3.47 -10.38 36.99
CA THR A 47 -3.04 -11.24 35.90
C THR A 47 -1.64 -10.81 35.52
N SER A 48 -0.67 -11.60 35.97
CA SER A 48 0.68 -11.61 35.44
C SER A 48 0.63 -12.07 33.97
N ASP A 49 0.33 -11.14 33.08
CA ASP A 49 0.70 -11.26 31.67
C ASP A 49 2.20 -10.91 31.59
N GLU A 50 3.03 -11.95 31.58
CA GLU A 50 4.33 -11.86 30.92
C GLU A 50 4.06 -11.71 29.41
N THR A 51 3.67 -10.51 28.99
CA THR A 51 4.00 -10.05 27.63
C THR A 51 5.51 -9.95 27.60
N THR A 52 6.16 -11.01 27.15
CA THR A 52 7.54 -10.99 26.67
C THR A 52 7.60 -9.92 25.58
N GLU A 53 7.93 -8.69 25.93
CA GLU A 53 8.28 -7.66 24.95
C GLU A 53 9.45 -8.24 24.15
N ALA A 54 9.19 -8.56 22.88
CA ALA A 54 10.19 -9.12 21.98
C ALA A 54 11.43 -8.23 22.00
N ASP A 55 12.61 -8.82 22.28
CA ASP A 55 13.88 -8.09 22.35
C ASP A 55 14.07 -7.29 21.05
N PRO A 56 14.23 -5.97 21.12
CA PRO A 56 14.35 -5.13 19.94
C PRO A 56 15.58 -5.45 19.08
N THR A 57 16.53 -6.23 19.60
CA THR A 57 17.77 -6.64 18.91
C THR A 57 17.62 -7.89 18.05
N THR A 58 16.55 -8.68 18.22
CA THR A 58 16.27 -9.83 17.34
C THR A 58 15.89 -9.29 15.96
N PRO A 59 16.46 -9.82 14.85
CA PRO A 59 16.00 -9.46 13.51
C PRO A 59 14.52 -9.88 13.32
N PRO A 60 13.74 -9.14 12.52
CA PRO A 60 12.39 -9.59 12.16
C PRO A 60 12.46 -10.86 11.30
N ASP A 61 11.41 -11.68 11.36
CA ASP A 61 11.29 -12.92 10.58
C ASP A 61 11.11 -12.62 9.08
N ALA A 62 10.49 -11.47 8.77
CA ALA A 62 10.33 -10.97 7.41
C ALA A 62 10.27 -9.44 7.39
N VAL A 63 10.64 -8.83 6.26
CA VAL A 63 10.55 -7.38 6.06
C VAL A 63 9.94 -7.06 4.70
N LEU A 64 8.78 -6.40 4.70
CA LEU A 64 8.20 -5.81 3.50
C LEU A 64 8.93 -4.50 3.16
N ARG A 65 9.54 -4.38 1.97
CA ARG A 65 10.25 -3.15 1.58
C ARG A 65 9.65 -2.53 0.33
N VAL A 66 9.21 -1.27 0.45
CA VAL A 66 8.78 -0.48 -0.70
C VAL A 66 9.60 0.80 -0.77
N ARG A 67 10.04 1.15 -1.97
CA ARG A 67 10.63 2.44 -2.27
C ARG A 67 9.83 3.14 -3.36
N THR A 68 9.38 4.34 -3.05
CA THR A 68 8.52 5.13 -3.94
C THR A 68 9.28 6.27 -4.60
N TYR A 69 8.96 6.59 -5.84
CA TYR A 69 9.67 7.59 -6.63
C TYR A 69 8.67 8.51 -7.32
N PRO A 70 8.73 9.84 -7.18
CA PRO A 70 7.89 10.73 -7.95
C PRO A 70 8.46 10.95 -9.36
N ARG A 71 7.60 11.26 -10.32
CA ARG A 71 8.03 11.82 -11.60
C ARG A 71 8.68 13.20 -11.41
N LEU A 72 9.83 13.42 -12.06
CA LEU A 72 10.41 14.75 -12.28
C LEU A 72 10.03 15.26 -13.67
N GLU A 73 9.24 16.34 -13.73
CA GLU A 73 8.96 17.03 -14.99
C GLU A 73 10.14 17.90 -15.43
N HIS A 74 10.84 18.52 -14.47
CA HIS A 74 12.02 19.35 -14.69
C HIS A 74 13.07 19.06 -13.60
N SER A 75 14.35 19.18 -13.96
CA SER A 75 15.47 18.98 -13.03
C SER A 75 15.54 20.11 -12.00
N ALA A 76 14.79 19.96 -10.93
CA ALA A 76 15.01 20.66 -9.67
C ALA A 76 15.10 19.59 -8.56
N ASP A 77 15.48 20.02 -7.35
CA ASP A 77 15.84 19.22 -6.17
C ASP A 77 15.12 17.86 -5.97
N ARG A 78 15.67 16.98 -5.13
CA ARG A 78 15.11 15.63 -4.89
C ARG A 78 13.64 15.61 -4.41
N TRP A 79 13.14 16.74 -3.88
CA TRP A 79 11.76 16.90 -3.42
C TRP A 79 10.80 17.33 -4.54
N SER A 80 11.34 17.75 -5.68
CA SER A 80 10.57 18.00 -6.88
C SER A 80 9.80 16.73 -7.29
N GLY A 81 8.52 16.90 -7.62
CA GLY A 81 7.60 15.79 -7.90
C GLY A 81 6.82 15.24 -6.69
N TRP A 82 7.22 15.55 -5.45
CA TRP A 82 6.46 15.21 -4.23
C TRP A 82 5.27 16.15 -3.98
N SER A 83 4.33 16.17 -4.93
CA SER A 83 3.02 16.81 -4.80
C SER A 83 2.13 16.19 -3.70
N ILE A 84 1.02 16.86 -3.35
CA ILE A 84 0.03 16.33 -2.40
C ILE A 84 -0.50 14.93 -2.81
N PRO A 85 -0.86 14.68 -4.09
CA PRO A 85 -1.25 13.34 -4.55
C PRO A 85 -0.16 12.28 -4.34
N THR A 86 1.10 12.57 -4.69
CA THR A 86 2.20 11.61 -4.54
C THR A 86 2.54 11.33 -3.07
N LEU A 87 2.51 12.35 -2.21
CA LEU A 87 2.66 12.18 -0.76
C LEU A 87 1.49 11.37 -0.16
N SER A 88 0.26 11.61 -0.62
CA SER A 88 -0.93 10.86 -0.16
C SER A 88 -0.87 9.40 -0.57
N ALA A 89 -0.41 9.10 -1.79
CA ALA A 89 -0.19 7.76 -2.29
C ALA A 89 0.92 7.04 -1.49
N HIS A 90 2.04 7.71 -1.26
CA HIS A 90 3.14 7.19 -0.44
C HIS A 90 2.69 6.83 0.98
N GLY A 91 1.99 7.72 1.67
CA GLY A 91 1.47 7.44 3.01
C GLY A 91 0.51 6.25 3.03
N ALA A 92 -0.40 6.16 2.05
CA ALA A 92 -1.36 5.06 1.94
C ALA A 92 -0.69 3.70 1.72
N VAL A 93 0.44 3.65 1.00
CA VAL A 93 1.26 2.43 0.88
C VAL A 93 1.81 2.03 2.25
N GLY A 94 2.34 2.98 3.04
CA GLY A 94 2.83 2.69 4.39
C GLY A 94 1.77 2.10 5.30
N ASP A 95 0.57 2.68 5.30
CA ASP A 95 -0.57 2.17 6.08
C ASP A 95 -0.97 0.74 5.65
N ALA A 96 -0.91 0.44 4.34
CA ALA A 96 -1.21 -0.89 3.81
C ALA A 96 -0.13 -1.92 4.19
N LEU A 97 1.16 -1.55 4.15
CA LEU A 97 2.25 -2.41 4.60
C LEU A 97 2.12 -2.74 6.09
N ASP A 98 1.70 -1.76 6.90
CA ASP A 98 1.44 -1.97 8.33
C ASP A 98 0.28 -2.93 8.57
N ALA A 99 -0.78 -2.82 7.78
CA ALA A 99 -1.92 -3.73 7.85
C ALA A 99 -1.51 -5.18 7.50
N VAL A 100 -0.71 -5.39 6.44
CA VAL A 100 -0.20 -6.72 6.07
C VAL A 100 0.71 -7.28 7.16
N ALA A 101 1.68 -6.49 7.65
CA ALA A 101 2.60 -6.93 8.68
C ALA A 101 1.86 -7.32 9.97
N THR A 102 0.91 -6.49 10.40
CA THR A 102 0.09 -6.75 11.59
C THR A 102 -0.78 -8.00 11.43
N TYR A 103 -1.38 -8.21 10.27
CA TYR A 103 -2.17 -9.40 10.00
C TYR A 103 -1.30 -10.67 9.96
N ALA A 104 -0.14 -10.60 9.30
CA ALA A 104 0.79 -11.72 9.24
C ALA A 104 1.26 -12.16 10.64
N GLU A 105 1.61 -11.22 11.51
CA GLU A 105 1.98 -11.52 12.91
C GLU A 105 0.84 -12.16 13.71
N ALA A 106 -0.41 -11.74 13.43
CA ALA A 106 -1.56 -12.24 14.16
C ALA A 106 -2.01 -13.64 13.71
N GLU A 107 -1.88 -13.94 12.41
CA GLU A 107 -2.56 -15.08 11.79
C GLU A 107 -1.60 -16.15 11.24
N ARG A 108 -0.27 -15.90 11.19
CA ARG A 108 0.72 -16.86 10.65
C ARG A 108 1.57 -17.48 11.74
N ASP A 109 1.52 -18.81 11.81
CA ASP A 109 2.30 -19.58 12.76
C ASP A 109 3.82 -19.42 12.51
N GLY A 110 4.50 -18.87 13.52
CA GLY A 110 5.95 -18.68 13.52
C GLY A 110 6.45 -17.46 12.75
N LEU A 111 5.57 -16.54 12.37
CA LEU A 111 5.94 -15.16 12.09
C LEU A 111 5.71 -14.31 13.35
N ASP A 112 6.61 -14.43 14.32
CA ASP A 112 6.51 -13.71 15.59
C ASP A 112 6.75 -12.20 15.40
N ARG A 113 7.47 -11.82 14.35
CA ARG A 113 7.74 -10.43 14.02
C ARG A 113 7.89 -10.17 12.53
N VAL A 114 6.97 -9.38 11.97
CA VAL A 114 7.00 -8.89 10.59
C VAL A 114 7.18 -7.37 10.60
N ASP A 115 8.25 -6.89 9.97
CA ASP A 115 8.55 -5.46 9.88
C ASP A 115 8.21 -4.94 8.47
N TRP A 116 8.17 -3.61 8.33
CA TRP A 116 8.08 -2.98 7.02
C TRP A 116 8.94 -1.73 6.93
N GLN A 117 9.38 -1.43 5.72
CA GLN A 117 10.20 -0.27 5.40
C GLN A 117 9.63 0.45 4.18
N LEU A 118 9.38 1.74 4.34
CA LEU A 118 8.94 2.61 3.26
C LEU A 118 9.94 3.75 3.06
N GLU A 119 10.47 3.90 1.85
CA GLU A 119 11.37 5.00 1.50
C GLU A 119 10.74 5.92 0.45
N ALA A 120 10.89 7.23 0.69
CA ALA A 120 10.70 8.27 -0.31
C ALA A 120 12.01 8.46 -1.09
N GLY A 121 12.09 7.85 -2.27
CA GLY A 121 13.22 7.94 -3.18
C GLY A 121 13.31 9.30 -3.89
N ALA A 122 14.50 9.60 -4.41
CA ALA A 122 14.71 10.77 -5.25
C ALA A 122 13.96 10.63 -6.58
N GLY A 123 13.38 11.74 -7.05
CA GLY A 123 12.58 11.75 -8.26
C GLY A 123 13.25 11.15 -9.50
N VAL A 124 12.43 10.63 -10.40
CA VAL A 124 12.84 9.94 -11.62
C VAL A 124 12.40 10.74 -12.83
N ALA A 125 13.36 11.10 -13.68
CA ALA A 125 13.13 11.82 -14.93
C ALA A 125 13.10 10.83 -16.09
N LEU A 126 11.90 10.53 -16.58
CA LEU A 126 11.68 9.66 -17.74
C LEU A 126 10.89 10.41 -18.81
N GLN A 127 10.96 9.93 -20.05
CA GLN A 127 10.22 10.50 -21.16
C GLN A 127 8.70 10.24 -20.98
N GLY A 128 7.89 11.30 -21.15
CA GLY A 128 6.43 11.16 -21.16
C GLY A 128 5.86 10.72 -22.51
N GLY A 129 4.57 10.42 -22.53
CA GLY A 129 3.85 9.97 -23.73
C GLY A 129 4.25 8.57 -24.20
N THR A 130 4.61 7.69 -23.26
CA THR A 130 4.93 6.28 -23.52
C THR A 130 3.88 5.36 -22.89
N ASP A 131 3.81 4.11 -23.32
CA ASP A 131 2.97 3.08 -22.71
C ASP A 131 3.51 2.57 -21.36
N ALA A 132 2.66 1.90 -20.57
CA ALA A 132 2.98 1.40 -19.23
C ALA A 132 4.18 0.46 -19.20
N TRP A 133 4.30 -0.45 -20.17
CA TRP A 133 5.36 -1.45 -20.21
C TRP A 133 6.71 -0.79 -20.47
N THR A 134 6.77 0.05 -21.50
CA THR A 134 7.98 0.81 -21.83
C THR A 134 8.40 1.71 -20.66
N LEU A 135 7.44 2.34 -19.96
CA LEU A 135 7.72 3.15 -18.77
C LEU A 135 8.31 2.33 -17.62
N ALA A 136 7.73 1.16 -17.32
CA ALA A 136 8.20 0.29 -16.26
C ALA A 136 9.61 -0.26 -16.55
N GLU A 137 9.89 -0.61 -17.80
CA GLU A 137 11.23 -1.03 -18.24
C GLU A 137 12.28 0.07 -18.10
N GLN A 138 11.98 1.29 -18.55
CA GLN A 138 12.88 2.44 -18.38
C GLN A 138 13.10 2.79 -16.90
N PHE A 139 12.06 2.63 -16.08
CA PHE A 139 12.16 2.84 -14.64
C PHE A 139 13.05 1.78 -13.98
N ARG A 140 12.88 0.50 -14.31
CA ARG A 140 13.75 -0.59 -13.86
C ARG A 140 15.22 -0.30 -14.19
N GLU A 141 15.51 0.09 -15.43
CA GLU A 141 16.86 0.45 -15.83
C GLU A 141 17.42 1.64 -15.03
N THR A 142 16.60 2.66 -14.80
CA THR A 142 17.00 3.83 -13.99
C THR A 142 17.33 3.43 -12.55
N VAL A 143 16.54 2.54 -11.93
CA VAL A 143 16.79 2.04 -10.57
C VAL A 143 18.07 1.20 -10.53
N ARG A 144 18.28 0.35 -11.54
CA ARG A 144 19.49 -0.47 -11.69
C ARG A 144 20.74 0.38 -11.84
N GLU A 145 20.71 1.42 -12.68
CA GLU A 145 21.82 2.37 -12.87
C GLU A 145 22.17 3.13 -11.59
N ARG A 146 21.19 3.33 -10.68
CA ARG A 146 21.43 3.91 -9.34
C ARG A 146 22.02 2.90 -8.34
N GLY A 147 22.29 1.66 -8.76
CA GLY A 147 22.81 0.59 -7.90
C GLY A 147 21.78 0.08 -6.89
N ARG A 148 20.51 0.08 -7.27
CA ARG A 148 19.37 -0.25 -6.38
C ARG A 148 18.45 -1.33 -6.94
N GLY A 149 18.79 -1.97 -8.05
CA GLY A 149 17.89 -2.92 -8.74
C GLY A 149 17.86 -4.34 -8.16
N GLU A 150 18.41 -4.56 -6.97
CA GLU A 150 18.58 -5.90 -6.37
C GLU A 150 17.97 -5.93 -4.96
N GLY A 151 17.51 -7.13 -4.57
CA GLY A 151 16.98 -7.46 -3.24
C GLY A 151 15.45 -7.45 -3.15
N ASP A 152 14.95 -7.88 -2.00
CA ASP A 152 13.51 -8.02 -1.71
C ASP A 152 12.87 -6.65 -1.48
N VAL A 153 12.72 -5.89 -2.56
CA VAL A 153 12.16 -4.54 -2.54
C VAL A 153 11.26 -4.34 -3.76
N CYS A 154 10.10 -3.73 -3.52
CA CYS A 154 9.26 -3.17 -4.56
C CYS A 154 9.67 -1.71 -4.80
N HIS A 155 10.09 -1.40 -6.03
CA HIS A 155 10.25 -0.04 -6.50
C HIS A 155 8.96 0.44 -7.16
N LEU A 156 8.34 1.49 -6.63
CA LEU A 156 7.09 2.04 -7.14
C LEU A 156 7.28 3.46 -7.71
N LEU A 157 7.09 3.62 -9.01
CA LEU A 157 7.06 4.92 -9.67
C LEU A 157 5.66 5.55 -9.58
N LEU A 158 5.56 6.67 -8.85
CA LEU A 158 4.38 7.53 -8.79
C LEU A 158 4.39 8.49 -9.99
N TRP A 159 3.89 7.99 -11.13
CA TRP A 159 3.89 8.68 -12.41
C TRP A 159 2.79 9.74 -12.50
N SER A 160 3.18 10.99 -12.75
CA SER A 160 2.22 12.08 -12.91
C SER A 160 2.05 12.41 -14.38
N GLU A 161 1.17 11.70 -15.09
CA GLU A 161 0.81 12.04 -16.47
C GLU A 161 -0.70 11.90 -16.70
N PRO A 162 -1.48 12.95 -16.37
CA PRO A 162 -2.93 12.86 -16.23
C PRO A 162 -3.70 12.48 -17.49
N LEU A 163 -3.13 12.71 -18.67
CA LEU A 163 -3.81 12.51 -19.95
C LEU A 163 -3.23 11.33 -20.75
N ASN A 164 -2.28 10.59 -20.20
CA ASN A 164 -1.68 9.45 -20.88
C ASN A 164 -2.47 8.17 -20.59
N TYR A 165 -3.39 7.85 -21.50
CA TYR A 165 -4.21 6.64 -21.45
C TYR A 165 -3.42 5.35 -21.73
N GLU A 166 -2.20 5.45 -22.30
CA GLU A 166 -1.38 4.29 -22.65
C GLU A 166 -0.63 3.71 -21.43
N VAL A 167 -0.42 4.53 -20.39
CA VAL A 167 0.02 4.03 -19.09
C VAL A 167 -1.15 3.37 -18.33
N GLY A 168 -2.39 3.75 -18.64
CA GLY A 168 -3.53 3.38 -17.81
C GLY A 168 -3.30 3.85 -16.37
N TYR A 169 -3.72 3.03 -15.40
CA TYR A 169 -3.60 3.35 -13.97
C TYR A 169 -2.37 2.78 -13.29
N GLY A 170 -1.77 1.74 -13.86
CA GLY A 170 -0.56 1.18 -13.34
C GLY A 170 -0.16 -0.11 -14.04
N LEU A 171 0.98 -0.63 -13.61
CA LEU A 171 1.55 -1.91 -14.03
C LEU A 171 2.59 -2.33 -12.98
N ALA A 172 2.55 -3.59 -12.58
CA ALA A 172 3.61 -4.22 -11.79
C ALA A 172 4.33 -5.30 -12.60
N LEU A 173 5.64 -5.43 -12.39
CA LEU A 173 6.55 -6.39 -13.01
C LEU A 173 7.38 -7.09 -11.93
N GLY A 174 7.30 -8.42 -11.92
CA GLY A 174 8.06 -9.29 -11.00
C GLY A 174 7.50 -9.32 -9.57
N TYR A 175 8.06 -10.22 -8.75
CA TYR A 175 7.71 -10.42 -7.35
C TYR A 175 8.87 -10.02 -6.42
N ALA A 176 8.53 -9.53 -5.24
CA ALA A 176 9.50 -9.07 -4.25
C ALA A 176 10.07 -10.25 -3.45
N GLY A 177 11.17 -10.83 -3.93
CA GLY A 177 11.73 -12.09 -3.40
C GLY A 177 12.40 -12.92 -4.50
N ASP A 178 12.14 -12.59 -5.76
CA ASP A 178 12.87 -13.11 -6.91
C ASP A 178 14.31 -12.56 -6.96
N GLU A 179 15.17 -13.11 -7.83
CA GLU A 179 16.58 -12.66 -7.96
C GLU A 179 16.70 -11.16 -8.29
N ASP A 180 15.71 -10.61 -8.99
CA ASP A 180 15.61 -9.19 -9.34
C ASP A 180 14.61 -8.47 -8.42
N ALA A 181 14.85 -7.18 -8.14
CA ALA A 181 13.86 -6.36 -7.45
C ALA A 181 12.56 -6.21 -8.27
N ALA A 182 11.43 -6.05 -7.59
CA ALA A 182 10.15 -5.83 -8.26
C ALA A 182 9.96 -4.36 -8.65
N HIS A 183 9.28 -4.12 -9.76
CA HIS A 183 9.08 -2.77 -10.30
C HIS A 183 7.63 -2.53 -10.64
N ALA A 184 7.08 -1.46 -10.11
CA ALA A 184 5.70 -1.07 -10.34
C ALA A 184 5.61 0.41 -10.73
N VAL A 185 4.57 0.73 -11.47
CA VAL A 185 4.21 2.09 -11.89
C VAL A 185 2.75 2.31 -11.53
N VAL A 186 2.44 3.47 -10.97
CA VAL A 186 1.07 3.95 -10.80
C VAL A 186 0.93 5.34 -11.38
N ASN A 187 -0.05 5.54 -12.26
CA ASN A 187 -0.35 6.86 -12.82
C ASN A 187 -1.19 7.69 -11.85
N VAL A 188 -0.53 8.25 -10.83
CA VAL A 188 -1.16 9.14 -9.86
C VAL A 188 -1.76 10.38 -10.52
N GLY A 189 -1.20 10.82 -11.65
CA GLY A 189 -1.76 11.96 -12.40
C GLY A 189 -3.12 11.64 -12.99
N ALA A 190 -3.27 10.46 -13.60
CA ALA A 190 -4.53 10.04 -14.22
C ALA A 190 -5.59 9.75 -13.16
N THR A 191 -5.28 8.89 -12.18
CA THR A 191 -6.22 8.56 -11.10
C THR A 191 -6.71 9.81 -10.37
N GLU A 192 -5.82 10.77 -10.06
CA GLU A 192 -6.21 12.00 -9.36
C GLU A 192 -7.10 12.89 -10.23
N ARG A 193 -6.85 12.96 -11.54
CA ARG A 193 -7.62 13.80 -12.45
C ARG A 193 -9.01 13.23 -12.74
N TRP A 194 -9.12 11.92 -12.96
CA TRP A 194 -10.34 11.31 -13.49
C TRP A 194 -11.25 10.75 -12.38
N ASP A 195 -10.68 10.17 -11.31
CA ASP A 195 -11.48 9.59 -10.22
C ASP A 195 -11.22 10.21 -8.84
N GLY A 196 -10.15 10.99 -8.73
CA GLY A 196 -9.78 11.68 -7.51
C GLY A 196 -8.96 10.85 -6.52
N ARG A 197 -8.66 11.50 -5.39
CA ARG A 197 -7.64 11.06 -4.42
C ARG A 197 -7.88 9.66 -3.82
N GLY A 198 -9.14 9.25 -3.68
CA GLY A 198 -9.48 7.92 -3.16
C GLY A 198 -8.92 6.81 -4.05
N VAL A 199 -9.12 6.92 -5.36
CA VAL A 199 -8.59 5.97 -6.35
C VAL A 199 -7.07 6.08 -6.46
N THR A 200 -6.50 7.29 -6.38
CA THR A 200 -5.03 7.46 -6.36
C THR A 200 -4.37 6.68 -5.24
N LYS A 201 -4.93 6.74 -4.03
CA LYS A 201 -4.44 5.94 -2.90
C LYS A 201 -4.65 4.44 -3.14
N ASN A 202 -5.82 4.05 -3.64
CA ASN A 202 -6.15 2.66 -3.93
C ASN A 202 -5.16 2.04 -4.93
N MET A 203 -4.92 2.72 -6.05
CA MET A 203 -4.01 2.23 -7.08
C MET A 203 -2.55 2.22 -6.61
N ALA A 204 -2.14 3.16 -5.76
CA ALA A 204 -0.80 3.11 -5.19
C ALA A 204 -0.60 1.88 -4.28
N ILE A 205 -1.61 1.56 -3.46
CA ILE A 205 -1.61 0.33 -2.65
C ILE A 205 -1.63 -0.91 -3.55
N HIS A 206 -2.52 -0.92 -4.54
CA HIS A 206 -2.69 -2.00 -5.51
C HIS A 206 -1.36 -2.39 -6.17
N GLU A 207 -0.69 -1.42 -6.79
CA GLU A 207 0.56 -1.66 -7.51
C GLU A 207 1.72 -1.94 -6.55
N ALA A 208 1.70 -1.41 -5.32
CA ALA A 208 2.69 -1.74 -4.30
C ALA A 208 2.57 -3.17 -3.75
N LEU A 209 1.34 -3.71 -3.69
CA LEU A 209 1.07 -5.03 -3.12
C LEU A 209 1.19 -6.17 -4.14
N HIS A 210 1.01 -5.92 -5.44
CA HIS A 210 1.18 -6.96 -6.48
C HIS A 210 2.49 -7.74 -6.34
N PRO A 211 3.66 -7.10 -6.12
CA PRO A 211 4.88 -7.85 -5.92
C PRO A 211 4.93 -8.75 -4.67
N PHE A 212 4.05 -8.54 -3.70
CA PHE A 212 3.96 -9.32 -2.48
C PHE A 212 2.78 -10.30 -2.49
N ILE A 213 2.23 -10.60 -3.66
CA ILE A 213 1.09 -11.51 -3.85
C ILE A 213 1.37 -12.30 -5.14
N ASP A 214 1.86 -13.52 -5.01
CA ASP A 214 2.10 -14.40 -6.16
C ASP A 214 0.84 -15.20 -6.55
N ASP A 215 0.92 -15.85 -7.70
CA ASP A 215 -0.17 -16.67 -8.23
C ASP A 215 -0.52 -17.82 -7.27
N ALA A 216 0.47 -18.41 -6.59
CA ALA A 216 0.28 -19.53 -5.67
C ALA A 216 -0.42 -19.12 -4.36
N ALA A 217 -0.10 -17.94 -3.80
CA ALA A 217 -0.82 -17.39 -2.66
C ALA A 217 -2.24 -16.97 -3.05
N THR A 218 -2.42 -16.41 -4.25
CA THR A 218 -3.74 -16.04 -4.76
C THR A 218 -4.63 -17.28 -4.93
N GLU A 219 -4.15 -18.31 -5.63
CA GLU A 219 -4.89 -19.55 -5.86
C GLU A 219 -5.26 -20.24 -4.53
N ALA A 220 -4.38 -20.20 -3.53
CA ALA A 220 -4.64 -20.76 -2.22
C ALA A 220 -5.83 -20.08 -1.49
N VAL A 221 -6.09 -18.79 -1.76
CA VAL A 221 -7.14 -18.01 -1.06
C VAL A 221 -8.46 -18.04 -1.81
N ILE A 222 -8.45 -17.88 -3.13
CA ILE A 222 -9.67 -17.73 -3.94
C ILE A 222 -9.88 -18.83 -4.99
N GLY A 223 -8.94 -19.76 -5.15
CA GLY A 223 -9.04 -20.85 -6.13
C GLY A 223 -8.83 -20.39 -7.58
N ASP A 224 -8.29 -19.19 -7.78
CA ASP A 224 -7.86 -18.66 -9.07
C ASP A 224 -6.54 -17.87 -8.92
N GLU A 225 -5.79 -17.71 -10.02
CA GLU A 225 -4.46 -17.06 -10.02
C GLU A 225 -4.53 -15.53 -10.11
N CYS A 226 -5.73 -14.94 -10.20
CA CYS A 226 -5.87 -13.52 -10.49
C CYS A 226 -5.94 -12.68 -9.21
N SER A 227 -4.82 -12.03 -8.84
CA SER A 227 -4.74 -11.21 -7.62
C SER A 227 -5.76 -10.06 -7.56
N HIS A 228 -6.27 -9.58 -8.70
CA HIS A 228 -7.38 -8.60 -8.77
C HIS A 228 -8.68 -9.11 -8.12
N ASN A 229 -8.88 -10.42 -8.12
CA ASN A 229 -10.05 -11.04 -7.50
C ASN A 229 -9.94 -11.09 -5.98
N LEU A 230 -8.77 -10.84 -5.37
CA LEU A 230 -8.63 -10.76 -3.90
C LEU A 230 -9.38 -9.57 -3.30
N GLY A 231 -9.71 -8.57 -4.13
CA GLY A 231 -10.44 -7.40 -3.70
C GLY A 231 -11.88 -7.67 -3.24
N THR A 232 -12.54 -6.63 -2.74
CA THR A 232 -13.93 -6.69 -2.29
C THR A 232 -14.71 -5.50 -2.82
N VAL A 233 -15.94 -5.78 -3.25
CA VAL A 233 -16.97 -4.78 -3.53
C VAL A 233 -18.14 -5.05 -2.59
N ARG A 234 -18.32 -4.19 -1.59
CA ARG A 234 -19.36 -4.37 -0.55
C ARG A 234 -20.32 -3.21 -0.49
N ARG A 235 -21.57 -3.47 -0.15
CA ARG A 235 -22.55 -2.39 0.07
C ARG A 235 -22.39 -1.83 1.47
N VAL A 236 -22.34 -0.50 1.58
CA VAL A 236 -22.18 0.20 2.87
C VAL A 236 -23.38 1.07 3.25
N GLY A 237 -24.48 1.00 2.49
CA GLY A 237 -25.74 1.72 2.73
C GLY A 237 -26.08 2.72 1.62
N ASP A 238 -27.34 3.18 1.56
CA ASP A 238 -27.82 4.27 0.69
C ASP A 238 -27.30 4.29 -0.75
N GLY A 239 -27.31 3.13 -1.43
CA GLY A 239 -26.84 3.00 -2.81
C GLY A 239 -25.31 3.08 -3.00
N VAL A 240 -24.54 3.09 -1.91
CA VAL A 240 -23.08 3.18 -1.95
C VAL A 240 -22.44 1.79 -1.92
N ALA A 241 -21.62 1.52 -2.93
CA ALA A 241 -20.66 0.42 -2.91
C ALA A 241 -19.28 0.93 -2.50
N GLU A 242 -18.60 0.19 -1.64
CA GLU A 242 -17.21 0.42 -1.29
C GLU A 242 -16.31 -0.62 -1.96
N VAL A 243 -15.18 -0.15 -2.49
CA VAL A 243 -14.20 -0.93 -3.26
C VAL A 243 -12.83 -0.87 -2.59
N THR A 244 -12.23 -2.03 -2.34
CA THR A 244 -10.87 -2.18 -1.79
C THR A 244 -9.79 -2.10 -2.88
N PRO A 245 -8.50 -1.95 -2.55
CA PRO A 245 -7.44 -1.72 -3.54
C PRO A 245 -7.39 -2.74 -4.67
N LEU A 246 -7.37 -4.04 -4.37
CA LEU A 246 -7.21 -5.08 -5.39
C LEU A 246 -8.44 -5.25 -6.29
N ALA A 247 -9.63 -4.79 -5.85
CA ALA A 247 -10.84 -4.78 -6.68
C ALA A 247 -10.89 -3.58 -7.64
N THR A 248 -9.90 -2.68 -7.59
CA THR A 248 -9.81 -1.55 -8.53
C THR A 248 -9.26 -2.05 -9.86
N SER A 249 -10.01 -1.87 -10.95
CA SER A 249 -9.62 -2.33 -12.28
C SER A 249 -8.96 -1.23 -13.12
N TYR A 250 -8.23 -1.65 -14.14
CA TYR A 250 -7.48 -0.79 -15.04
C TYR A 250 -8.36 -0.01 -16.02
N ALA A 251 -7.97 1.24 -16.28
CA ALA A 251 -8.34 1.95 -17.49
C ALA A 251 -7.65 1.27 -18.69
N GLY A 252 -8.35 0.41 -19.43
CA GLY A 252 -7.80 -0.31 -20.59
C GLY A 252 -8.77 -0.38 -21.78
N ARG A 253 -8.26 0.00 -22.96
CA ARG A 253 -8.97 0.24 -24.25
C ARG A 253 -10.29 -0.50 -24.46
N SER A 254 -11.38 0.21 -24.14
CA SER A 254 -12.61 0.21 -24.94
C SER A 254 -13.15 1.65 -25.05
N SER A 255 -12.69 2.38 -26.08
CA SER A 255 -13.16 3.71 -26.58
C SER A 255 -12.44 5.00 -26.07
N PRO A 256 -12.20 6.02 -26.94
CA PRO A 256 -11.36 7.21 -26.67
C PRO A 256 -11.99 8.29 -25.77
N ILE A 257 -13.10 7.99 -25.10
CA ILE A 257 -13.82 8.93 -24.21
C ILE A 257 -14.26 8.26 -22.90
N GLY A 258 -13.76 7.06 -22.61
CA GLY A 258 -14.02 6.39 -21.34
C GLY A 258 -13.01 6.84 -20.29
N GLU A 259 -13.39 7.85 -19.50
CA GLU A 259 -12.92 7.91 -18.12
C GLU A 259 -13.21 6.53 -17.48
N THR A 260 -12.34 6.08 -16.58
CA THR A 260 -12.52 4.89 -15.76
C THR A 260 -13.95 4.75 -15.23
N THR A 261 -14.74 3.91 -15.88
CA THR A 261 -16.19 3.88 -15.64
C THR A 261 -16.62 2.72 -14.75
N TRP A 262 -15.69 1.85 -14.32
CA TRP A 262 -16.04 0.61 -13.63
C TRP A 262 -15.09 0.27 -12.48
N PRO A 263 -15.09 1.04 -11.38
CA PRO A 263 -14.49 0.59 -10.12
C PRO A 263 -15.13 -0.75 -9.71
N GLY A 264 -14.32 -1.74 -9.31
CA GLY A 264 -14.87 -3.06 -8.99
C GLY A 264 -15.10 -3.95 -10.20
N SER A 265 -14.30 -3.83 -11.28
CA SER A 265 -14.48 -4.70 -12.45
C SER A 265 -13.58 -5.95 -12.53
N GLY A 266 -12.61 -6.10 -11.62
CA GLY A 266 -11.66 -7.21 -11.64
C GLY A 266 -10.92 -7.34 -12.98
N CYS A 267 -10.28 -8.49 -13.22
CA CYS A 267 -9.67 -8.76 -14.52
C CYS A 267 -10.68 -9.22 -15.57
N ARG A 268 -11.67 -10.07 -15.19
CA ARG A 268 -12.59 -10.73 -16.14
C ARG A 268 -13.97 -11.11 -15.60
N ASP A 269 -14.12 -11.40 -14.31
CA ASP A 269 -15.39 -11.81 -13.70
C ASP A 269 -15.62 -11.04 -12.39
N LEU A 270 -16.72 -10.29 -12.33
CA LEU A 270 -17.07 -9.44 -11.18
C LEU A 270 -17.53 -10.28 -9.99
N GLU A 271 -18.08 -11.46 -10.26
CA GLU A 271 -18.55 -12.36 -9.23
C GLU A 271 -17.41 -13.20 -8.62
N ALA A 272 -16.21 -13.14 -9.22
CA ALA A 272 -15.03 -13.86 -8.74
C ALA A 272 -14.30 -13.13 -7.61
N PHE A 273 -14.73 -11.93 -7.19
CA PHE A 273 -14.10 -11.28 -6.05
C PHE A 273 -14.21 -12.11 -4.78
N TYR A 274 -13.20 -12.00 -3.92
CA TYR A 274 -13.16 -12.55 -2.57
C TYR A 274 -14.46 -12.25 -1.81
N ARG A 275 -15.02 -11.06 -2.06
CA ARG A 275 -16.40 -10.75 -1.72
C ARG A 275 -17.03 -9.75 -2.70
N HIS A 276 -18.21 -10.09 -3.20
CA HIS A 276 -19.06 -9.22 -4.02
C HIS A 276 -20.50 -9.24 -3.50
N ASP A 277 -21.01 -8.10 -3.03
CA ASP A 277 -22.39 -7.97 -2.51
C ASP A 277 -23.41 -7.59 -3.63
N GLY A 278 -23.01 -7.66 -4.90
CA GLY A 278 -23.84 -7.32 -6.07
C GLY A 278 -23.98 -5.81 -6.33
N LEU A 279 -24.18 -5.43 -7.60
CA LEU A 279 -24.22 -4.02 -8.05
C LEU A 279 -25.63 -3.41 -8.15
N ASP A 280 -26.69 -4.21 -7.99
CA ASP A 280 -28.07 -3.73 -8.11
C ASP A 280 -28.40 -2.60 -7.12
N GLY A 281 -28.80 -1.43 -7.64
CA GLY A 281 -29.15 -0.28 -6.82
C GLY A 281 -27.94 0.50 -6.27
N VAL A 282 -26.73 0.23 -6.78
CA VAL A 282 -25.56 1.06 -6.54
C VAL A 282 -25.63 2.30 -7.44
N ASP A 283 -25.60 3.48 -6.84
CA ASP A 283 -25.57 4.78 -7.53
C ASP A 283 -24.26 5.54 -7.30
N ARG A 284 -23.48 5.13 -6.28
CA ARG A 284 -22.23 5.79 -5.88
C ARG A 284 -21.18 4.79 -5.45
N TRP A 285 -19.93 5.16 -5.71
CA TRP A 285 -18.75 4.36 -5.38
C TRP A 285 -17.88 5.09 -4.36
N ARG A 286 -17.42 4.35 -3.36
CA ARG A 286 -16.43 4.80 -2.37
C ARG A 286 -15.19 3.92 -2.48
N HIS A 287 -14.02 4.55 -2.48
CA HIS A 287 -12.74 3.85 -2.50
C HIS A 287 -12.12 3.92 -1.11
N THR A 288 -11.92 2.76 -0.49
CA THR A 288 -11.28 2.63 0.81
C THR A 288 -9.83 2.20 0.65
N THR A 289 -8.97 2.60 1.56
CA THR A 289 -7.59 2.08 1.66
C THR A 289 -7.51 0.80 2.51
N GLU A 290 -8.63 0.37 3.10
CA GLU A 290 -8.71 -0.91 3.81
C GLU A 290 -8.50 -2.07 2.84
N LEU A 291 -7.61 -3.00 3.24
CA LEU A 291 -7.40 -4.26 2.52
C LEU A 291 -8.55 -5.22 2.81
N SER A 292 -8.95 -6.01 1.81
CA SER A 292 -9.86 -7.12 2.05
C SER A 292 -9.16 -8.22 2.84
N ALA A 293 -9.94 -9.08 3.51
CA ALA A 293 -9.39 -10.26 4.16
C ALA A 293 -8.66 -11.18 3.16
N GLY A 294 -9.15 -11.28 1.92
CA GLY A 294 -8.46 -12.01 0.85
C GLY A 294 -7.09 -11.44 0.53
N THR A 295 -6.96 -10.12 0.38
CA THR A 295 -5.68 -9.47 0.14
C THR A 295 -4.71 -9.66 1.31
N LEU A 296 -5.18 -9.51 2.55
CA LEU A 296 -4.37 -9.72 3.76
C LEU A 296 -3.89 -11.18 3.87
N GLU A 297 -4.78 -12.14 3.61
CA GLU A 297 -4.47 -13.56 3.62
C GLU A 297 -3.43 -13.90 2.56
N ALA A 298 -3.64 -13.50 1.30
CA ALA A 298 -2.69 -13.81 0.23
C ALA A 298 -1.31 -13.16 0.45
N ALA A 299 -1.28 -11.88 0.85
CA ALA A 299 -0.02 -11.19 1.12
C ALA A 299 0.74 -11.81 2.31
N SER A 300 0.04 -12.28 3.34
CA SER A 300 0.69 -12.94 4.48
C SER A 300 1.17 -14.36 4.15
N LEU A 301 0.51 -15.10 3.25
CA LEU A 301 1.04 -16.36 2.71
C LEU A 301 2.35 -16.12 1.94
N TYR A 302 2.39 -15.06 1.14
CA TYR A 302 3.60 -14.68 0.42
C TYR A 302 4.75 -14.36 1.39
N VAL A 303 4.49 -13.54 2.42
CA VAL A 303 5.46 -13.22 3.47
C VAL A 303 6.02 -14.49 4.14
N GLU A 304 5.13 -15.42 4.49
CA GLU A 304 5.52 -16.69 5.14
C GLU A 304 6.42 -17.56 4.25
N ARG A 305 6.16 -17.60 2.94
CA ARG A 305 6.85 -18.51 2.01
C ARG A 305 8.12 -17.90 1.44
N GLU A 306 8.03 -16.69 0.91
CA GLU A 306 9.09 -16.12 0.08
C GLU A 306 10.04 -15.23 0.88
N LEU A 307 9.54 -14.56 1.93
CA LEU A 307 10.34 -13.61 2.71
C LEU A 307 10.90 -14.18 4.01
N ARG A 308 10.29 -15.23 4.56
CA ARG A 308 10.77 -15.90 5.78
C ARG A 308 11.97 -16.82 5.54
N GLU A 309 12.03 -17.45 4.37
CA GLU A 309 13.01 -18.51 4.07
C GLU A 309 14.41 -17.98 3.67
N ARG A 310 14.65 -16.66 3.77
CA ARG A 310 15.84 -15.98 3.24
C ARG A 310 16.56 -15.12 4.27
#